data_AF-A0A8C4MMD5-F1
#
_entry.id   AF-A0A8C4MMD5-F1
#
_cell.length_a   1.000
_cell.length_b   1.000
_cell.length_c   1.000
_cell.angle_alpha   90.00
_cell.angle_beta   90.00
_cell.angle_gamma   90.00
#
_symmetry.space_group_name_H-M   'P 1'
#
loop_
_entity.id
_entity.type
_entity.pdbx_description
1 polymer ?
#
loop_
_entity_poly.entity_id
_entity_poly.type
_entity_poly.pdbx_seq_one_letter_code
_entity_poly.pdbx_strand_id
1 'polypeptide(L)'
;MAGVEEAASSGSHLNGDLDPDDREEGAASTAEEAAKKKRRKKKKSKGAATGQQEPDKESGTSVDEVARQLERQALEEKERDDDDEAKVQTDPPSVPICDLYPNGVFPKGQECEYPPTQDGRTAAWRTTSEEKKALDQASEEIWNDFREAAEAHRQVRKYVMSWIKPGMTMIEICEKLEDCSRKLIKENGLNAGLAFPTGCSLNNCAAHYTPNAGDTTVLQYDDICKIDFGTHISGRIIDCAFTVTFNPKYDTLLKAVKDATNTGIKCAGIDVRLCDVGEAIQEVMESYEVEIDGKTYQVKPIRNLNGHSIGPYRIHAGKTVPIVKGGEATRMEEGEVYAIETFGSTGKGVVHDDMECSHYMKNFDVGHVPIRLPRTKHLLNVINENFGTLAFCRRWLDRLGESKYLMALKNLCDLGIVDPYPPLCDIKGSYTAQFEHTILLRPTCKEVVSRGDDY
;
A
#
# COMPACT_ATOMS: atom_id res chain seq x y z
N MET A 1 62.69 0.06 -9.00
CA MET A 1 62.19 -0.68 -10.18
C MET A 1 61.08 -1.59 -9.64
N ALA A 2 59.85 -1.10 -9.53
CA ALA A 2 58.83 -0.92 -10.58
C ALA A 2 58.20 -2.27 -10.98
N GLY A 3 56.89 -2.37 -10.79
CA GLY A 3 56.06 -3.51 -11.20
C GLY A 3 54.72 -3.53 -10.48
N VAL A 4 53.82 -2.64 -10.88
CA VAL A 4 52.40 -2.57 -10.49
C VAL A 4 51.61 -3.46 -11.46
N GLU A 5 50.71 -4.30 -10.96
CA GLU A 5 49.69 -5.01 -11.74
C GLU A 5 48.32 -4.37 -11.46
N GLU A 6 47.77 -3.68 -12.46
CA GLU A 6 46.36 -3.29 -12.55
C GLU A 6 45.66 -4.26 -13.51
N ALA A 7 44.59 -4.89 -13.03
CA ALA A 7 43.69 -5.70 -13.85
C ALA A 7 42.57 -4.83 -14.41
N ALA A 8 42.42 -4.89 -15.74
CA ALA A 8 41.50 -4.09 -16.53
C ALA A 8 40.03 -4.51 -16.38
N SER A 9 39.17 -3.49 -16.41
CA SER A 9 37.72 -3.56 -16.51
C SER A 9 37.27 -3.93 -17.93
N SER A 10 36.24 -4.78 -18.03
CA SER A 10 35.53 -5.05 -19.27
C SER A 10 34.18 -4.32 -19.25
N GLY A 11 34.14 -3.16 -19.92
CA GLY A 11 32.89 -2.54 -20.37
C GLY A 11 32.52 -3.05 -21.76
N SER A 12 31.23 -3.27 -22.00
CA SER A 12 30.68 -3.45 -23.35
C SER A 12 29.38 -2.66 -23.50
N HIS A 13 29.49 -1.48 -24.13
CA HIS A 13 28.41 -0.82 -24.84
C HIS A 13 28.38 -1.35 -26.28
N LEU A 14 27.20 -1.72 -26.78
CA LEU A 14 26.92 -1.74 -28.22
C LEU A 14 25.49 -1.23 -28.44
N ASN A 15 25.41 -0.04 -29.04
CA ASN A 15 24.23 0.50 -29.71
C ASN A 15 24.07 -0.19 -31.08
N GLY A 16 22.83 -0.26 -31.56
CA GLY A 16 22.50 -0.59 -32.94
C GLY A 16 21.24 0.15 -33.36
N ASP A 17 21.43 1.32 -33.98
CA ASP A 17 20.42 2.09 -34.69
C ASP A 17 19.96 1.35 -35.97
N LEU A 18 18.67 1.47 -36.29
CA LEU A 18 18.13 1.20 -37.62
C LEU A 18 17.29 2.42 -38.03
N ASP A 19 17.80 3.15 -39.02
CA ASP A 19 17.06 4.19 -39.74
C ASP A 19 16.38 3.62 -41.01
N PRO A 20 15.37 4.32 -41.55
CA PRO A 20 14.39 3.82 -42.51
C PRO A 20 14.66 4.26 -43.96
N ASP A 21 14.09 3.52 -44.92
CA ASP A 21 13.34 4.00 -46.10
C ASP A 21 13.33 2.89 -47.18
N ASP A 22 12.15 2.56 -47.71
CA ASP A 22 11.77 3.00 -49.06
C ASP A 22 10.35 2.57 -49.46
N ARG A 23 9.75 3.46 -50.27
CA ARG A 23 8.36 3.53 -50.73
C ARG A 23 8.11 2.67 -51.97
N GLU A 24 6.85 2.28 -52.22
CA GLU A 24 6.16 2.62 -53.48
C GLU A 24 4.66 2.30 -53.48
N GLU A 25 3.95 3.05 -54.33
CA GLU A 25 2.51 3.31 -54.43
C GLU A 25 1.70 2.22 -55.17
N GLY A 26 0.36 2.28 -55.07
CA GLY A 26 -0.52 1.52 -55.97
C GLY A 26 -2.03 1.63 -55.73
N ALA A 27 -2.62 2.76 -56.16
CA ALA A 27 -3.94 2.97 -56.80
C ALA A 27 -5.26 2.30 -56.32
N ALA A 28 -6.31 3.13 -56.37
CA ALA A 28 -7.72 2.89 -56.10
C ALA A 28 -8.50 2.12 -57.17
N SER A 29 -9.65 1.51 -56.81
CA SER A 29 -10.94 1.63 -57.54
C SER A 29 -12.13 0.86 -56.91
N THR A 30 -13.18 1.61 -56.55
CA THR A 30 -14.64 1.44 -56.84
C THR A 30 -15.41 0.12 -56.67
N ALA A 31 -16.45 0.21 -55.81
CA ALA A 31 -17.91 0.11 -56.07
C ALA A 31 -18.64 -1.23 -56.37
N GLU A 32 -19.84 -1.30 -55.76
CA GLU A 32 -21.11 -1.90 -56.26
C GLU A 32 -21.24 -3.44 -56.31
N GLU A 33 -22.38 -4.09 -56.09
CA GLU A 33 -23.74 -3.75 -55.65
C GLU A 33 -24.48 -5.10 -55.45
N ALA A 34 -25.60 -5.07 -54.71
CA ALA A 34 -26.83 -5.85 -54.98
C ALA A 34 -26.82 -7.40 -54.89
N ALA A 35 -27.89 -8.11 -54.51
CA ALA A 35 -29.16 -7.81 -53.88
C ALA A 35 -29.93 -9.15 -53.73
N LYS A 36 -30.89 -9.16 -52.80
CA LYS A 36 -32.26 -9.71 -52.95
C LYS A 36 -32.54 -11.22 -52.77
N LYS A 37 -33.38 -11.42 -51.73
CA LYS A 37 -34.74 -12.01 -51.78
C LYS A 37 -34.82 -13.56 -51.84
N LYS A 38 -35.80 -14.25 -51.23
CA LYS A 38 -37.18 -13.91 -50.83
C LYS A 38 -37.77 -15.14 -50.09
N ARG A 39 -38.72 -14.86 -49.18
CA ARG A 39 -40.02 -15.56 -48.96
C ARG A 39 -39.96 -16.97 -48.34
N ARG A 40 -40.94 -17.48 -47.59
CA ARG A 40 -42.35 -17.20 -47.20
C ARG A 40 -42.65 -18.34 -46.17
N LYS A 41 -43.65 -18.38 -45.28
CA LYS A 41 -45.04 -17.88 -45.23
C LYS A 41 -45.62 -18.32 -43.88
N LYS A 42 -46.45 -17.46 -43.26
CA LYS A 42 -47.85 -17.68 -42.77
C LYS A 42 -48.15 -18.88 -41.85
N LYS A 43 -48.96 -18.74 -40.79
CA LYS A 43 -50.34 -18.20 -40.74
C LYS A 43 -50.77 -18.12 -39.24
N LYS A 44 -51.37 -17.00 -38.79
CA LYS A 44 -52.82 -16.76 -38.42
C LYS A 44 -53.28 -17.47 -37.12
N SER A 45 -54.11 -16.89 -36.24
CA SER A 45 -55.21 -15.91 -36.40
C SER A 45 -55.70 -15.35 -35.04
N LYS A 46 -56.02 -14.04 -34.97
CA LYS A 46 -57.35 -13.36 -34.72
C LYS A 46 -57.93 -13.46 -33.29
N GLY A 47 -58.57 -12.44 -32.70
CA GLY A 47 -59.07 -11.11 -33.12
C GLY A 47 -59.31 -10.22 -31.88
N ALA A 48 -59.20 -8.87 -31.94
CA ALA A 48 -60.21 -7.85 -32.32
C ALA A 48 -61.49 -7.90 -31.46
N ALA A 49 -62.10 -6.85 -30.91
CA ALA A 49 -61.95 -5.38 -30.79
C ALA A 49 -62.87 -4.98 -29.58
N THR A 50 -62.89 -3.79 -28.94
CA THR A 50 -63.30 -2.44 -29.37
C THR A 50 -63.26 -1.55 -28.11
N GLY A 51 -62.98 -0.24 -28.26
CA GLY A 51 -62.93 0.72 -27.15
C GLY A 51 -64.26 1.42 -26.83
N GLN A 52 -64.28 2.12 -25.68
CA GLN A 52 -65.18 3.24 -25.34
C GLN A 52 -64.55 4.04 -24.17
N GLN A 53 -64.71 5.38 -24.22
CA GLN A 53 -64.23 6.39 -23.27
C GLN A 53 -65.13 6.54 -22.04
N GLU A 54 -64.50 6.65 -20.86
CA GLU A 54 -64.72 7.48 -19.64
C GLU A 54 -66.14 7.66 -19.01
N PRO A 55 -66.22 7.73 -17.65
CA PRO A 55 -65.83 8.96 -16.93
C PRO A 55 -65.12 8.78 -15.56
N ASP A 56 -64.52 9.89 -15.12
CA ASP A 56 -63.92 10.18 -13.81
C ASP A 56 -64.63 9.59 -12.59
N LYS A 57 -63.83 9.04 -11.66
CA LYS A 57 -64.18 8.91 -10.24
C LYS A 57 -62.98 9.26 -9.38
N GLU A 58 -63.12 10.36 -8.65
CA GLU A 58 -62.30 10.76 -7.50
C GLU A 58 -62.16 9.59 -6.51
N SER A 59 -60.94 9.11 -6.31
CA SER A 59 -60.59 8.27 -5.16
C SER A 59 -60.10 9.17 -4.04
N GLY A 60 -61.01 9.56 -3.13
CA GLY A 60 -60.63 10.14 -1.86
C GLY A 60 -59.86 9.08 -1.06
N THR A 61 -58.55 9.27 -0.89
CA THR A 61 -57.74 8.55 0.09
C THR A 61 -58.38 8.74 1.45
N SER A 62 -58.77 7.63 2.11
CA SER A 62 -59.44 7.73 3.41
C SER A 62 -58.46 8.26 4.46
N VAL A 63 -58.97 9.02 5.43
CA VAL A 63 -58.15 9.62 6.51
C VAL A 63 -57.35 8.54 7.28
N ASP A 64 -57.88 7.32 7.35
CA ASP A 64 -57.21 6.16 7.96
C ASP A 64 -56.00 5.67 7.16
N GLU A 65 -56.01 5.84 5.85
CA GLU A 65 -54.91 5.41 4.97
C GLU A 65 -53.73 6.39 5.06
N VAL A 66 -54.03 7.68 5.11
CA VAL A 66 -53.03 8.75 5.35
C VAL A 66 -52.43 8.64 6.76
N ALA A 67 -53.26 8.33 7.77
CA ALA A 67 -52.78 8.15 9.14
C ALA A 67 -51.80 6.97 9.27
N ARG A 68 -52.09 5.82 8.63
CA ARG A 68 -51.18 4.66 8.62
C ARG A 68 -49.89 4.93 7.85
N GLN A 69 -49.94 5.78 6.83
CA GLN A 69 -48.77 6.15 6.04
C GLN A 69 -47.85 7.09 6.83
N LEU A 70 -48.42 8.04 7.57
CA LEU A 70 -47.69 8.91 8.49
C LEU A 70 -47.12 8.15 9.69
N GLU A 71 -47.84 7.16 10.23
CA GLU A 71 -47.36 6.33 11.33
C GLU A 71 -46.20 5.42 10.88
N ARG A 72 -46.25 4.93 9.64
CA ARG A 72 -45.14 4.18 9.03
C ARG A 72 -43.93 5.07 8.74
N GLN A 73 -44.15 6.28 8.22
CA GLN A 73 -43.08 7.26 8.03
C GLN A 73 -42.46 7.68 9.36
N ALA A 74 -43.25 7.86 10.42
CA ALA A 74 -42.75 8.19 11.74
C ALA A 74 -41.99 7.03 12.39
N LEU A 75 -42.36 5.77 12.10
CA LEU A 75 -41.61 4.58 12.52
C LEU A 75 -40.31 4.42 11.73
N GLU A 76 -40.33 4.66 10.41
CA GLU A 76 -39.14 4.65 9.55
C GLU A 76 -38.18 5.81 9.90
N GLU A 77 -38.70 6.98 10.26
CA GLU A 77 -37.91 8.10 10.77
C GLU A 77 -37.34 7.79 12.17
N LYS A 78 -38.09 7.09 13.04
CA LYS A 78 -37.58 6.64 14.33
C LYS A 78 -36.51 5.56 14.23
N GLU A 79 -36.68 4.58 13.33
CA GLU A 79 -35.67 3.56 13.07
C GLU A 79 -34.41 4.17 12.47
N ARG A 80 -34.57 5.24 11.68
CA ARG A 80 -33.45 6.00 11.11
C ARG A 80 -32.76 6.91 12.14
N ASP A 81 -33.50 7.47 13.09
CA ASP A 81 -32.96 8.22 14.23
C ASP A 81 -32.25 7.30 15.24
N ASP A 82 -32.69 6.05 15.41
CA ASP A 82 -32.03 5.03 16.25
C ASP A 82 -30.76 4.43 15.58
N ASP A 83 -30.64 4.47 14.25
CA ASP A 83 -29.44 4.08 13.48
C ASP A 83 -28.36 5.19 13.40
N ASP A 84 -28.68 6.42 13.82
CA ASP A 84 -27.77 7.59 13.81
C ASP A 84 -26.90 7.70 15.09
N GLU A 85 -26.96 6.73 16.01
CA GLU A 85 -25.95 6.62 17.08
C GLU A 85 -24.61 6.14 16.47
N ALA A 86 -23.63 7.05 16.43
CA ALA A 86 -22.28 6.76 15.99
C ALA A 86 -21.73 5.52 16.74
N LYS A 87 -21.54 4.42 16.00
CA LYS A 87 -20.99 3.18 16.56
C LYS A 87 -19.60 3.47 17.14
N VAL A 88 -19.34 2.94 18.32
CA VAL A 88 -18.04 3.01 18.98
C VAL A 88 -17.27 1.72 18.70
N GLN A 89 -15.94 1.82 18.58
CA GLN A 89 -15.09 0.65 18.42
C GLN A 89 -15.17 -0.27 19.66
N THR A 90 -15.11 -1.58 19.44
CA THR A 90 -15.10 -2.60 20.50
C THR A 90 -13.69 -2.87 21.05
N ASP A 91 -13.60 -3.57 22.18
CA ASP A 91 -12.35 -4.15 22.70
C ASP A 91 -12.50 -5.67 22.88
N PRO A 92 -11.85 -6.52 22.05
CA PRO A 92 -10.93 -6.18 20.96
C PRO A 92 -11.63 -5.51 19.75
N PRO A 93 -10.90 -4.78 18.88
CA PRO A 93 -11.49 -4.09 17.72
C PRO A 93 -12.17 -5.06 16.76
N SER A 94 -13.36 -4.69 16.30
CA SER A 94 -14.16 -5.52 15.39
C SER A 94 -15.12 -4.76 14.48
N VAL A 95 -15.40 -3.48 14.78
CA VAL A 95 -16.27 -2.64 13.97
C VAL A 95 -15.45 -2.06 12.81
N PRO A 96 -15.85 -2.28 11.54
CA PRO A 96 -15.18 -1.68 10.38
C PRO A 96 -15.08 -0.16 10.47
N ILE A 97 -14.01 0.42 9.94
CA ILE A 97 -13.79 1.87 10.00
C ILE A 97 -14.92 2.63 9.31
N CYS A 98 -15.37 2.20 8.14
CA CYS A 98 -16.51 2.82 7.45
C CYS A 98 -17.79 2.89 8.31
N ASP A 99 -17.99 1.94 9.22
CA ASP A 99 -19.18 1.89 10.08
C ASP A 99 -19.04 2.82 11.31
N LEU A 100 -17.81 3.26 11.64
CA LEU A 100 -17.54 4.30 12.65
C LEU A 100 -17.70 5.72 12.10
N TYR A 101 -17.61 5.89 10.78
CA TYR A 101 -17.72 7.17 10.07
C TYR A 101 -18.84 7.09 9.02
N PRO A 102 -20.13 7.04 9.44
CA PRO A 102 -21.27 6.83 8.53
C PRO A 102 -21.44 7.95 7.49
N ASN A 103 -20.85 9.13 7.73
CA ASN A 103 -20.82 10.24 6.77
C ASN A 103 -19.82 10.01 5.62
N GLY A 104 -19.02 8.95 5.67
CA GLY A 104 -17.98 8.64 4.69
C GLY A 104 -16.81 9.62 4.70
N VAL A 105 -16.62 10.40 5.77
CA VAL A 105 -15.52 11.37 5.92
C VAL A 105 -14.58 10.89 7.02
N PHE A 106 -13.39 10.45 6.63
CA PHE A 106 -12.42 9.85 7.53
C PHE A 106 -11.45 10.88 8.11
N PRO A 107 -10.88 10.62 9.31
CA PRO A 107 -10.02 11.57 9.99
C PRO A 107 -8.75 11.82 9.19
N LYS A 108 -8.44 13.10 8.97
CA LYS A 108 -7.16 13.53 8.41
C LYS A 108 -6.00 13.09 9.30
N GLY A 109 -4.84 12.87 8.68
CA GLY A 109 -3.58 12.76 9.43
C GLY A 109 -3.05 14.11 9.88
N GLN A 110 -1.77 14.13 10.24
CA GLN A 110 -1.09 15.37 10.62
C GLN A 110 -0.82 16.24 9.39
N GLU A 111 -1.52 17.37 9.25
CA GLU A 111 -1.24 18.37 8.21
C GLU A 111 -0.06 19.26 8.62
N CYS A 112 0.86 19.49 7.69
CA CYS A 112 2.08 20.27 7.88
C CYS A 112 2.24 21.29 6.74
N GLU A 113 2.73 22.48 7.05
CA GLU A 113 3.28 23.37 6.02
C GLU A 113 4.50 22.70 5.37
N TYR A 114 4.67 22.88 4.06
CA TYR A 114 5.87 22.42 3.36
C TYR A 114 7.13 23.14 3.88
N PRO A 115 8.30 22.49 3.82
CA PRO A 115 9.55 23.13 4.22
C PRO A 115 9.84 24.35 3.34
N PRO A 116 10.50 25.39 3.89
CA PRO A 116 10.91 26.54 3.11
C PRO A 116 11.93 26.14 2.03
N THR A 117 11.92 26.86 0.91
CA THR A 117 12.91 26.70 -0.15
C THR A 117 14.28 27.26 0.26
N GLN A 118 15.33 26.95 -0.51
CA GLN A 118 16.70 27.42 -0.22
C GLN A 118 16.85 28.94 -0.14
N ASP A 119 16.00 29.70 -0.85
CA ASP A 119 15.95 31.17 -0.78
C ASP A 119 15.11 31.70 0.40
N GLY A 120 14.65 30.81 1.29
CA GLY A 120 13.94 31.15 2.53
C GLY A 120 12.45 31.43 2.34
N ARG A 121 11.88 31.24 1.15
CA ARG A 121 10.43 31.43 0.95
C ARG A 121 9.66 30.35 1.67
N THR A 122 8.63 30.76 2.40
CA THR A 122 7.71 29.86 3.08
C THR A 122 6.69 29.27 2.10
N ALA A 123 6.03 28.20 2.50
CA ALA A 123 5.00 27.55 1.70
C ALA A 123 3.57 27.88 2.15
N ALA A 124 3.42 28.76 3.16
CA ALA A 124 2.13 29.25 3.68
C ALA A 124 1.18 29.79 2.59
N TRP A 125 1.71 30.25 1.46
CA TRP A 125 0.90 30.69 0.32
C TRP A 125 0.04 29.55 -0.28
N ARG A 126 0.50 28.30 -0.23
CA ARG A 126 -0.23 27.12 -0.74
C ARG A 126 -1.51 26.87 0.05
N THR A 127 -1.50 27.14 1.35
CA THR A 127 -2.64 26.91 2.26
C THR A 127 -3.83 27.79 1.92
N THR A 128 -3.59 29.02 1.42
CA THR A 128 -4.64 29.99 1.12
C THR A 128 -4.89 30.20 -0.37
N SER A 129 -4.00 29.72 -1.24
CA SER A 129 -4.16 29.80 -2.69
C SER A 129 -5.44 29.10 -3.17
N GLU A 130 -6.32 29.86 -3.81
CA GLU A 130 -7.60 29.36 -4.32
C GLU A 130 -7.43 28.29 -5.41
N GLU A 131 -6.40 28.43 -6.26
CA GLU A 131 -6.04 27.41 -7.24
C GLU A 131 -5.67 26.09 -6.55
N LYS A 132 -4.82 26.16 -5.53
CA LYS A 132 -4.35 24.95 -4.81
C LYS A 132 -5.45 24.31 -4.00
N LYS A 133 -6.34 25.09 -3.36
CA LYS A 133 -7.54 24.54 -2.71
C LYS A 133 -8.45 23.83 -3.69
N ALA A 134 -8.69 24.39 -4.88
CA ALA A 134 -9.52 23.76 -5.89
C ALA A 134 -8.91 22.43 -6.38
N LEU A 135 -7.59 22.40 -6.60
CA LEU A 135 -6.87 21.17 -6.98
C LEU A 135 -6.89 20.11 -5.86
N ASP A 136 -6.71 20.52 -4.60
CA ASP A 136 -6.73 19.63 -3.44
C ASP A 136 -8.11 18.98 -3.29
N GLN A 137 -9.17 19.80 -3.34
CA GLN A 137 -10.56 19.36 -3.25
C GLN A 137 -10.96 18.45 -4.41
N ALA A 138 -10.41 18.66 -5.61
CA ALA A 138 -10.67 17.80 -6.76
C ALA A 138 -10.18 16.35 -6.57
N SER A 139 -9.25 16.12 -5.64
CA SER A 139 -8.72 14.80 -5.28
C SER A 139 -9.19 14.32 -3.89
N GLU A 140 -10.21 14.96 -3.31
CA GLU A 140 -10.61 14.70 -1.91
C GLU A 140 -11.05 13.24 -1.69
N GLU A 141 -11.70 12.61 -2.66
CA GLU A 141 -12.05 11.17 -2.57
C GLU A 141 -10.80 10.29 -2.45
N ILE A 142 -9.73 10.62 -3.18
CA ILE A 142 -8.46 9.89 -3.09
C ILE A 142 -7.85 10.05 -1.69
N TRP A 143 -7.82 11.27 -1.16
CA TRP A 143 -7.28 11.53 0.18
C TRP A 143 -8.11 10.84 1.26
N ASN A 144 -9.43 10.81 1.08
CA ASN A 144 -10.36 10.16 1.99
C ASN A 144 -10.15 8.63 2.05
N ASP A 145 -9.92 7.98 0.90
CA ASP A 145 -9.57 6.55 0.85
C ASP A 145 -8.26 6.24 1.61
N PHE A 146 -7.22 7.09 1.46
CA PHE A 146 -5.99 6.96 2.26
C PHE A 146 -6.27 7.12 3.77
N ARG A 147 -7.15 8.05 4.15
CA ARG A 147 -7.51 8.30 5.56
C ARG A 147 -8.27 7.14 6.18
N GLU A 148 -9.18 6.49 5.45
CA GLU A 148 -9.85 5.27 5.89
C GLU A 148 -8.84 4.15 6.17
N ALA A 149 -7.98 3.87 5.19
CA ALA A 149 -6.93 2.87 5.32
C ALA A 149 -5.98 3.19 6.50
N ALA A 150 -5.66 4.47 6.71
CA ALA A 150 -4.76 4.91 7.78
C ALA A 150 -5.40 4.76 9.15
N GLU A 151 -6.70 5.01 9.27
CA GLU A 151 -7.44 4.81 10.51
C GLU A 151 -7.54 3.33 10.88
N ALA A 152 -7.75 2.46 9.89
CA ALA A 152 -7.67 1.01 10.09
C ALA A 152 -6.27 0.62 10.60
N HIS A 153 -5.21 1.12 9.96
CA HIS A 153 -3.83 0.86 10.37
C HIS A 153 -3.55 1.32 11.82
N ARG A 154 -3.98 2.54 12.19
CA ARG A 154 -3.87 3.08 13.56
C ARG A 154 -4.53 2.18 14.61
N GLN A 155 -5.76 1.75 14.35
CA GLN A 155 -6.49 0.92 15.31
C GLN A 155 -5.91 -0.48 15.41
N VAL A 156 -5.49 -1.08 14.29
CA VAL A 156 -4.81 -2.39 14.28
C VAL A 156 -3.50 -2.33 15.07
N ARG A 157 -2.61 -1.37 14.77
CA ARG A 157 -1.29 -1.31 15.42
C ARG A 157 -1.39 -1.03 16.92
N LYS A 158 -2.32 -0.17 17.33
CA LYS A 158 -2.64 0.07 18.75
C LYS A 158 -3.07 -1.21 19.45
N TYR A 159 -3.93 -2.00 18.80
CA TYR A 159 -4.33 -3.31 19.30
C TYR A 159 -3.14 -4.27 19.39
N VAL A 160 -2.30 -4.37 18.35
CA VAL A 160 -1.10 -5.23 18.33
C VAL A 160 -0.18 -4.94 19.51
N MET A 161 0.13 -3.67 19.76
CA MET A 161 1.00 -3.25 20.87
C MET A 161 0.50 -3.70 22.24
N SER A 162 -0.82 -3.86 22.42
CA SER A 162 -1.39 -4.31 23.70
C SER A 162 -1.03 -5.77 24.02
N TRP A 163 -0.99 -6.66 23.02
CA TRP A 163 -0.91 -8.10 23.23
C TRP A 163 0.35 -8.78 22.69
N ILE A 164 1.10 -8.17 21.78
CA ILE A 164 2.35 -8.77 21.28
C ILE A 164 3.32 -8.96 22.46
N LYS A 165 3.80 -10.18 22.67
CA LYS A 165 4.66 -10.55 23.80
C LYS A 165 5.59 -11.70 23.40
N PRO A 166 6.77 -11.82 24.04
CA PRO A 166 7.61 -13.00 23.88
C PRO A 166 6.87 -14.28 24.25
N GLY A 167 7.21 -15.37 23.58
CA GLY A 167 6.55 -16.68 23.73
C GLY A 167 5.47 -16.96 22.69
N MET A 168 4.97 -15.93 21.99
CA MET A 168 4.09 -16.13 20.82
C MET A 168 4.93 -16.55 19.61
N THR A 169 4.40 -17.45 18.80
CA THR A 169 4.97 -17.74 17.48
C THR A 169 4.76 -16.57 16.53
N MET A 170 5.65 -16.43 15.54
CA MET A 170 5.49 -15.40 14.51
C MET A 170 4.19 -15.58 13.71
N ILE A 171 3.75 -16.84 13.53
CA ILE A 171 2.47 -17.16 12.86
C ILE A 171 1.30 -16.61 13.67
N GLU A 172 1.22 -16.89 14.97
CA GLU A 172 0.13 -16.39 15.84
C GLU A 172 0.06 -14.85 15.84
N ILE A 173 1.22 -14.18 15.82
CA ILE A 173 1.29 -12.72 15.76
C ILE A 173 0.72 -12.22 14.42
N CYS A 174 1.21 -12.74 13.29
CA CYS A 174 0.76 -12.31 11.97
C CYS A 174 -0.73 -12.61 11.75
N GLU A 175 -1.21 -13.81 12.08
CA GLU A 175 -2.62 -14.20 11.88
C GLU A 175 -3.56 -13.31 12.72
N LYS A 176 -3.24 -13.08 14.00
CA LYS A 176 -4.06 -12.23 14.88
C LYS A 176 -4.09 -10.76 14.42
N LEU A 177 -2.96 -10.24 13.92
CA LEU A 177 -2.89 -8.90 13.35
C LEU A 177 -3.74 -8.81 12.08
N GLU A 178 -3.53 -9.73 11.13
CA GLU A 178 -4.21 -9.73 9.84
C GLU A 178 -5.73 -9.94 9.98
N ASP A 179 -6.18 -10.76 10.94
CA ASP A 179 -7.60 -10.94 11.24
C ASP A 179 -8.27 -9.67 11.75
N CYS A 180 -7.59 -8.90 12.59
CA CYS A 180 -8.06 -7.58 13.02
C CYS A 180 -8.11 -6.64 11.80
N SER A 181 -7.03 -6.60 11.01
CA SER A 181 -6.92 -5.71 9.86
C SER A 181 -8.00 -5.97 8.81
N ARG A 182 -8.28 -7.23 8.46
CA ARG A 182 -9.35 -7.60 7.52
C ARG A 182 -10.74 -7.15 8.00
N LYS A 183 -11.01 -7.23 9.30
CA LYS A 183 -12.28 -6.76 9.88
C LYS A 183 -12.38 -5.25 9.81
N LEU A 184 -11.35 -4.54 10.26
CA LEU A 184 -11.38 -3.08 10.33
C LEU A 184 -11.41 -2.42 8.95
N ILE A 185 -10.70 -2.99 7.96
CA ILE A 185 -10.71 -2.50 6.57
C ILE A 185 -11.91 -2.98 5.77
N LYS A 186 -12.76 -3.86 6.32
CA LYS A 186 -13.90 -4.49 5.62
C LYS A 186 -13.47 -5.16 4.31
N GLU A 187 -12.54 -6.13 4.40
CA GLU A 187 -11.95 -6.84 3.26
C GLU A 187 -13.01 -7.20 2.19
N ASN A 188 -12.80 -6.73 0.95
CA ASN A 188 -13.74 -6.85 -0.16
C ASN A 188 -12.98 -6.96 -1.50
N GLY A 189 -12.38 -8.14 -1.73
CA GLY A 189 -11.57 -8.40 -2.94
C GLY A 189 -10.48 -7.33 -3.10
N LEU A 190 -10.34 -6.79 -4.30
CA LEU A 190 -9.37 -5.72 -4.59
C LEU A 190 -9.88 -4.31 -4.23
N ASN A 191 -11.12 -4.15 -3.76
CA ASN A 191 -11.64 -2.82 -3.42
C ASN A 191 -11.17 -2.36 -2.03
N ALA A 192 -11.03 -3.28 -1.09
CA ALA A 192 -10.57 -3.00 0.27
C ALA A 192 -9.86 -4.22 0.84
N GLY A 193 -8.71 -4.05 1.48
CA GLY A 193 -7.96 -5.19 1.96
C GLY A 193 -6.57 -4.88 2.51
N LEU A 194 -5.78 -5.93 2.63
CA LEU A 194 -4.38 -5.87 3.04
C LEU A 194 -3.52 -5.57 1.81
N ALA A 195 -2.68 -4.53 1.89
CA ALA A 195 -1.88 -4.09 0.74
C ALA A 195 -0.66 -4.97 0.49
N PHE A 196 -0.09 -5.53 1.56
CA PHE A 196 1.07 -6.41 1.52
C PHE A 196 1.14 -7.24 2.83
N PRO A 197 1.88 -8.35 2.84
CA PRO A 197 1.95 -9.24 4.00
C PRO A 197 2.55 -8.58 5.24
N THR A 198 2.12 -9.02 6.42
CA THR A 198 2.64 -8.54 7.71
C THR A 198 4.10 -8.95 7.88
N GLY A 199 5.01 -8.00 7.64
CA GLY A 199 6.41 -8.07 8.03
C GLY A 199 6.56 -8.13 9.55
N CYS A 200 7.36 -9.07 10.02
CA CYS A 200 7.67 -9.27 11.44
C CYS A 200 9.16 -9.60 11.62
N SER A 201 10.01 -8.95 10.82
CA SER A 201 11.45 -9.21 10.71
C SER A 201 12.17 -9.07 12.05
N LEU A 202 13.00 -10.06 12.41
CA LEU A 202 13.66 -10.13 13.71
C LEU A 202 15.15 -9.79 13.62
N ASN A 203 15.64 -9.03 14.59
CA ASN A 203 17.07 -8.87 14.86
C ASN A 203 17.86 -8.27 13.69
N ASN A 204 18.74 -9.05 13.05
CA ASN A 204 19.54 -8.61 11.91
C ASN A 204 18.73 -8.58 10.60
N CYS A 205 17.57 -9.26 10.53
CA CYS A 205 16.63 -9.14 9.41
C CYS A 205 15.88 -7.82 9.53
N ALA A 206 16.05 -6.92 8.57
CA ALA A 206 15.45 -5.59 8.56
C ALA A 206 14.02 -5.62 8.02
N ALA A 207 13.79 -6.30 6.89
CA ALA A 207 12.53 -6.25 6.15
C ALA A 207 12.17 -7.59 5.48
N HIS A 208 10.93 -7.70 4.98
CA HIS A 208 10.41 -8.78 4.13
C HIS A 208 10.38 -10.20 4.73
N TYR A 209 10.58 -10.36 6.04
CA TYR A 209 10.27 -11.62 6.71
C TYR A 209 8.83 -11.63 7.22
N THR A 210 8.08 -12.64 6.78
CA THR A 210 6.83 -13.11 7.38
C THR A 210 6.89 -14.64 7.37
N PRO A 211 6.35 -15.35 8.38
CA PRO A 211 6.49 -16.79 8.46
C PRO A 211 5.74 -17.49 7.31
N ASN A 212 6.34 -18.56 6.78
CA ASN A 212 5.64 -19.54 5.95
C ASN A 212 4.95 -20.59 6.83
N ALA A 213 4.07 -21.42 6.25
CA ALA A 213 3.46 -22.53 6.98
C ALA A 213 4.53 -23.47 7.56
N GLY A 214 4.41 -23.80 8.85
CA GLY A 214 5.35 -24.66 9.57
C GLY A 214 6.54 -23.94 10.19
N ASP A 215 6.67 -22.62 10.03
CA ASP A 215 7.65 -21.82 10.77
C ASP A 215 7.35 -21.88 12.28
N THR A 216 8.30 -22.37 13.06
CA THR A 216 8.19 -22.53 14.51
C THR A 216 8.92 -21.43 15.29
N THR A 217 9.29 -20.33 14.63
CA THR A 217 9.96 -19.20 15.27
C THR A 217 9.06 -18.58 16.33
N VAL A 218 9.61 -18.42 17.53
CA VAL A 218 8.94 -17.83 18.68
C VAL A 218 9.63 -16.51 19.00
N LEU A 219 8.85 -15.44 19.16
CA LEU A 219 9.36 -14.14 19.58
C LEU A 219 10.00 -14.24 20.96
N GLN A 220 11.23 -13.77 21.10
CA GLN A 220 12.01 -13.79 22.35
C GLN A 220 12.01 -12.43 23.03
N TYR A 221 12.41 -12.40 24.31
CA TYR A 221 12.51 -11.17 25.09
C TYR A 221 13.55 -10.18 24.54
N ASP A 222 14.68 -10.71 24.07
CA ASP A 222 15.78 -9.92 23.51
C ASP A 222 15.62 -9.64 22.01
N ASP A 223 14.51 -10.04 21.39
CA ASP A 223 14.27 -9.76 19.98
C ASP A 223 13.92 -8.29 19.75
N ILE A 224 14.39 -7.78 18.61
CA ILE A 224 13.96 -6.51 18.02
C ILE A 224 13.17 -6.80 16.74
N CYS A 225 11.84 -6.68 16.83
CA CYS A 225 10.88 -7.08 15.80
C CYS A 225 10.33 -5.85 15.07
N LYS A 226 10.43 -5.80 13.75
CA LYS A 226 9.80 -4.74 12.95
C LYS A 226 8.43 -5.23 12.52
N ILE A 227 7.37 -4.58 12.99
CA ILE A 227 6.00 -4.82 12.55
C ILE A 227 5.70 -3.83 11.43
N ASP A 228 5.51 -4.37 10.24
CA ASP A 228 5.35 -3.63 9.00
C ASP A 228 4.17 -4.26 8.24
N PHE A 229 3.08 -3.52 8.06
CA PHE A 229 1.88 -4.06 7.42
C PHE A 229 1.08 -2.96 6.73
N GLY A 230 0.39 -3.33 5.65
CA GLY A 230 -0.34 -2.37 4.85
C GLY A 230 -1.83 -2.62 4.76
N THR A 231 -2.59 -1.54 4.67
CA THR A 231 -4.02 -1.51 4.37
C THR A 231 -4.27 -0.70 3.10
N HIS A 232 -5.35 -0.99 2.39
CA HIS A 232 -5.78 -0.14 1.27
C HIS A 232 -7.29 -0.08 1.10
N ILE A 233 -7.74 1.05 0.54
CA ILE A 233 -9.06 1.24 -0.07
C ILE A 233 -8.85 1.68 -1.52
N SER A 234 -9.51 1.05 -2.48
CA SER A 234 -9.40 1.36 -3.93
C SER A 234 -7.95 1.43 -4.44
N GLY A 235 -7.07 0.62 -3.89
CA GLY A 235 -5.63 0.62 -4.19
C GLY A 235 -4.83 1.80 -3.60
N ARG A 236 -5.42 2.65 -2.76
CA ARG A 236 -4.74 3.69 -1.98
C ARG A 236 -4.11 3.08 -0.75
N ILE A 237 -2.81 2.82 -0.84
CA ILE A 237 -2.07 2.02 0.13
C ILE A 237 -1.55 2.88 1.26
N ILE A 238 -1.78 2.43 2.49
CA ILE A 238 -1.01 2.86 3.64
C ILE A 238 0.09 1.85 3.89
N ASP A 239 1.31 2.36 3.81
CA ASP A 239 2.55 1.72 4.20
C ASP A 239 3.09 2.42 5.46
N CYS A 240 3.24 1.67 6.54
CA CYS A 240 3.52 2.21 7.86
C CYS A 240 4.00 1.10 8.81
N ALA A 241 5.09 1.40 9.53
CA ALA A 241 5.80 0.38 10.29
C ALA A 241 6.37 0.94 11.60
N PHE A 242 6.53 0.06 12.57
CA PHE A 242 7.13 0.36 13.86
C PHE A 242 7.94 -0.82 14.41
N THR A 243 8.91 -0.50 15.27
CA THR A 243 9.73 -1.50 15.93
C THR A 243 9.21 -1.83 17.33
N VAL A 244 9.08 -3.12 17.63
CA VAL A 244 8.70 -3.70 18.91
C VAL A 244 9.93 -4.29 19.61
N THR A 245 10.10 -3.94 20.88
CA THR A 245 11.11 -4.49 21.78
C THR A 245 10.51 -4.70 23.17
N PHE A 246 11.13 -5.58 23.96
CA PHE A 246 10.78 -5.81 25.36
C PHE A 246 11.94 -5.53 26.31
N ASN A 247 13.16 -5.56 25.78
CA ASN A 247 14.37 -5.17 26.51
C ASN A 247 14.69 -3.69 26.23
N PRO A 248 14.77 -2.84 27.27
CA PRO A 248 15.05 -1.41 27.12
C PRO A 248 16.45 -1.10 26.57
N LYS A 249 17.34 -2.10 26.46
CA LYS A 249 18.68 -1.92 25.85
C LYS A 249 18.64 -1.37 24.42
N TYR A 250 17.50 -1.49 23.73
CA TYR A 250 17.31 -1.00 22.37
C TYR A 250 16.69 0.39 22.27
N ASP A 251 16.27 1.02 23.39
CA ASP A 251 15.48 2.26 23.37
C ASP A 251 16.17 3.38 22.58
N THR A 252 17.49 3.53 22.72
CA THR A 252 18.25 4.56 22.00
C THR A 252 18.36 4.25 20.51
N LEU A 253 18.44 2.97 20.12
CA LEU A 253 18.40 2.57 18.70
C LEU A 253 17.04 2.89 18.08
N LEU A 254 15.94 2.57 18.78
CA LEU A 254 14.59 2.91 18.33
C LEU A 254 14.40 4.43 18.24
N LYS A 255 14.91 5.19 19.21
CA LYS A 255 14.87 6.66 19.21
C LYS A 255 15.61 7.23 18.00
N ALA A 256 16.81 6.74 17.71
CA ALA A 256 17.61 7.18 16.57
C ALA A 256 16.87 7.03 15.25
N VAL A 257 16.28 5.85 15.01
CA VAL A 257 15.54 5.57 13.77
C VAL A 257 14.23 6.33 13.71
N LYS A 258 13.49 6.45 14.82
CA LYS A 258 12.26 7.26 14.87
C LYS A 258 12.55 8.74 14.55
N ASP A 259 13.63 9.30 15.07
CA ASP A 259 14.05 10.68 14.82
C ASP A 259 14.52 10.88 13.37
N ALA A 260 15.26 9.92 12.84
CA ALA A 260 15.68 9.92 11.43
C ALA A 260 14.48 9.87 10.47
N THR A 261 13.51 8.98 10.71
CA THR A 261 12.24 8.93 9.94
C THR A 261 11.49 10.26 10.03
N ASN A 262 11.34 10.83 11.23
CA ASN A 262 10.67 12.12 11.39
C ASN A 262 11.42 13.28 10.72
N THR A 263 12.75 13.22 10.68
CA THR A 263 13.57 14.16 9.93
C THR A 263 13.31 14.03 8.43
N GLY A 264 13.29 12.81 7.90
CA GLY A 264 12.90 12.54 6.51
C GLY A 264 11.52 13.11 6.18
N ILE A 265 10.52 12.85 7.03
CA ILE A 265 9.15 13.36 6.89
C ILE A 265 9.15 14.88 6.89
N LYS A 266 9.87 15.53 7.82
CA LYS A 266 9.95 16.99 7.91
C LYS A 266 10.60 17.60 6.66
N CYS A 267 11.68 17.00 6.17
CA CYS A 267 12.41 17.44 4.98
C CYS A 267 11.65 17.20 3.67
N ALA A 268 10.83 16.15 3.58
CA ALA A 268 10.06 15.83 2.39
C ALA A 268 9.10 16.97 1.99
N GLY A 269 8.88 17.17 0.70
CA GLY A 269 7.97 18.21 0.21
C GLY A 269 8.04 18.38 -1.29
N ILE A 270 7.05 19.04 -1.88
CA ILE A 270 7.06 19.38 -3.30
C ILE A 270 8.34 20.16 -3.63
N ASP A 271 8.97 19.82 -4.76
CA ASP A 271 10.23 20.36 -5.27
C ASP A 271 11.50 20.01 -4.48
N VAL A 272 11.37 19.27 -3.37
CA VAL A 272 12.52 18.77 -2.59
C VAL A 272 13.22 17.66 -3.37
N ARG A 273 14.55 17.68 -3.40
CA ARG A 273 15.36 16.64 -4.02
C ARG A 273 15.45 15.43 -3.10
N LEU A 274 15.29 14.23 -3.66
CA LEU A 274 15.36 12.97 -2.92
C LEU A 274 16.72 12.79 -2.21
N CYS A 275 17.83 13.15 -2.85
CA CYS A 275 19.16 13.13 -2.23
C CYS A 275 19.28 13.97 -0.95
N ASP A 276 18.59 15.12 -0.88
CA ASP A 276 18.65 16.02 0.26
C ASP A 276 17.89 15.43 1.46
N VAL A 277 16.80 14.71 1.18
CA VAL A 277 16.08 13.93 2.20
C VAL A 277 17.00 12.85 2.78
N GLY A 278 17.70 12.10 1.92
CA GLY A 278 18.61 11.06 2.37
C GLY A 278 19.82 11.56 3.14
N GLU A 279 20.38 12.70 2.77
CA GLU A 279 21.48 13.33 3.52
C GLU A 279 21.02 13.77 4.93
N ALA A 280 19.85 14.41 5.04
CA ALA A 280 19.30 14.84 6.33
C ALA A 280 18.96 13.64 7.25
N ILE A 281 18.39 12.57 6.69
CA ILE A 281 18.12 11.32 7.41
C ILE A 281 19.43 10.74 7.96
N GLN A 282 20.47 10.64 7.13
CA GLN A 282 21.75 10.09 7.55
C GLN A 282 22.42 10.92 8.64
N GLU A 283 22.42 12.25 8.50
CA GLU A 283 23.00 13.15 9.50
C GLU A 283 22.38 12.92 10.88
N VAL A 284 21.05 12.87 10.96
CA VAL A 284 20.36 12.62 12.22
C VAL A 284 20.61 11.22 12.73
N MET A 285 20.50 10.19 11.89
CA MET A 285 20.69 8.80 12.33
C MET A 285 22.11 8.55 12.86
N GLU A 286 23.14 9.03 12.16
CA GLU A 286 24.55 8.87 12.54
C GLU A 286 24.96 9.75 13.73
N SER A 287 24.13 10.70 14.16
CA SER A 287 24.36 11.49 15.37
C SER A 287 24.13 10.71 16.67
N TYR A 288 23.49 9.54 16.59
CA TYR A 288 23.22 8.68 17.74
C TYR A 288 24.29 7.62 17.95
N GLU A 289 24.69 7.46 19.21
CA GLU A 289 25.47 6.33 19.71
C GLU A 289 24.62 5.48 20.67
N VAL A 290 24.81 4.16 20.62
CA VAL A 290 24.07 3.19 21.45
C VAL A 290 25.03 2.22 22.11
N GLU A 291 24.73 1.79 23.34
CA GLU A 291 25.43 0.70 24.02
C GLU A 291 24.48 -0.49 24.18
N ILE A 292 24.83 -1.63 23.59
CA ILE A 292 24.05 -2.87 23.68
C ILE A 292 25.01 -3.99 24.09
N ASP A 293 24.71 -4.64 25.21
CA ASP A 293 25.48 -5.76 25.76
C ASP A 293 26.99 -5.43 25.94
N GLY A 294 27.28 -4.22 26.45
CA GLY A 294 28.64 -3.75 26.73
C GLY A 294 29.45 -3.33 25.50
N LYS A 295 28.81 -3.18 24.34
CA LYS A 295 29.44 -2.71 23.09
C LYS A 295 28.76 -1.45 22.59
N THR A 296 29.58 -0.45 22.25
CA THR A 296 29.12 0.82 21.68
C THR A 296 29.09 0.76 20.16
N TYR A 297 28.05 1.33 19.56
CA TYR A 297 27.87 1.46 18.12
C TYR A 297 27.41 2.88 17.80
N GLN A 298 27.95 3.46 16.73
CA GLN A 298 27.26 4.52 16.02
C GLN A 298 26.16 3.88 15.18
N VAL A 299 24.94 4.42 15.23
CA VAL A 299 23.82 3.89 14.43
C VAL A 299 24.07 4.18 12.96
N LYS A 300 23.96 3.17 12.10
CA LYS A 300 24.18 3.31 10.65
C LYS A 300 22.88 3.15 9.88
N PRO A 301 22.56 4.06 8.95
CA PRO A 301 21.54 3.80 7.95
C PRO A 301 21.86 2.54 7.14
N ILE A 302 20.86 1.71 6.84
CA ILE A 302 21.01 0.59 5.90
C ILE A 302 21.00 1.14 4.47
N ARG A 303 22.19 1.37 3.89
CA ARG A 303 22.35 2.19 2.69
C ARG A 303 21.71 1.66 1.39
N ASN A 304 21.31 0.39 1.36
CA ASN A 304 20.62 -0.24 0.24
C ASN A 304 19.15 -0.59 0.57
N LEU A 305 18.58 0.03 1.61
CA LEU A 305 17.14 0.18 1.82
C LEU A 305 16.78 1.65 1.68
N ASN A 306 15.52 1.92 1.31
CA ASN A 306 15.05 3.22 0.87
C ASN A 306 13.56 3.31 1.13
N GLY A 307 13.03 4.52 1.39
CA GLY A 307 11.61 4.76 1.17
C GLY A 307 11.29 4.83 -0.31
N HIS A 308 10.02 5.06 -0.65
CA HIS A 308 9.58 4.99 -2.05
C HIS A 308 8.30 5.79 -2.32
N SER A 309 8.07 6.13 -3.59
CA SER A 309 6.75 6.61 -4.02
C SER A 309 5.74 5.47 -4.06
N ILE A 310 4.47 5.78 -3.80
CA ILE A 310 3.34 4.85 -3.82
C ILE A 310 2.36 5.27 -4.91
N GLY A 311 1.83 4.29 -5.64
CA GLY A 311 0.80 4.47 -6.66
C GLY A 311 -0.42 3.57 -6.40
N PRO A 312 -1.54 3.79 -7.10
CA PRO A 312 -2.71 2.93 -6.95
C PRO A 312 -2.36 1.47 -7.29
N TYR A 313 -2.56 0.56 -6.32
CA TYR A 313 -2.19 -0.86 -6.40
C TYR A 313 -0.70 -1.14 -6.68
N ARG A 314 0.18 -0.16 -6.44
CA ARG A 314 1.62 -0.25 -6.73
C ARG A 314 2.39 0.29 -5.54
N ILE A 315 2.86 -0.61 -4.67
CA ILE A 315 3.60 -0.26 -3.45
C ILE A 315 4.86 0.55 -3.79
N HIS A 316 5.61 0.14 -4.82
CA HIS A 316 6.77 0.85 -5.36
C HIS A 316 6.46 1.50 -6.72
N ALA A 317 6.14 2.78 -6.74
CA ALA A 317 5.76 3.54 -7.94
C ALA A 317 6.93 4.11 -8.75
N GLY A 318 8.17 3.80 -8.38
CA GLY A 318 9.35 3.99 -9.22
C GLY A 318 10.34 5.06 -8.76
N LYS A 319 9.97 5.97 -7.84
CA LYS A 319 10.93 6.87 -7.17
C LYS A 319 11.34 6.26 -5.84
N THR A 320 12.64 6.34 -5.51
CA THR A 320 13.20 5.86 -4.25
C THR A 320 13.68 7.05 -3.39
N VAL A 321 13.34 7.03 -2.11
CA VAL A 321 13.77 8.02 -1.13
C VAL A 321 15.02 7.46 -0.43
N PRO A 322 16.23 7.96 -0.75
CA PRO A 322 17.44 7.49 -0.11
C PRO A 322 17.42 7.80 1.38
N ILE A 323 18.12 6.99 2.18
CA ILE A 323 18.38 7.23 3.61
C ILE A 323 19.86 7.50 3.90
N VAL A 324 20.63 7.74 2.83
CA VAL A 324 22.03 8.12 2.83
C VAL A 324 22.27 9.21 1.78
N LYS A 325 23.33 9.99 1.97
CA LYS A 325 23.81 10.95 0.97
C LYS A 325 24.22 10.24 -0.33
N GLY A 326 24.23 11.00 -1.44
CA GLY A 326 24.71 10.52 -2.74
C GLY A 326 23.66 9.86 -3.64
N GLY A 327 22.38 9.92 -3.26
CA GLY A 327 21.27 9.51 -4.11
C GLY A 327 20.99 10.48 -5.27
N GLU A 328 19.93 10.20 -6.03
CA GLU A 328 19.54 11.01 -7.18
C GLU A 328 18.97 12.39 -6.77
N ALA A 329 19.23 13.40 -7.60
CA ALA A 329 18.69 14.75 -7.43
C ALA A 329 17.25 14.92 -7.96
N THR A 330 16.57 13.82 -8.29
CA THR A 330 15.16 13.76 -8.67
C THR A 330 14.30 14.43 -7.61
N ARG A 331 13.27 15.16 -8.03
CA ARG A 331 12.39 15.92 -7.12
C ARG A 331 11.10 15.19 -6.81
N MET A 332 10.60 15.40 -5.60
CA MET A 332 9.24 15.08 -5.21
C MET A 332 8.26 16.06 -5.87
N GLU A 333 7.13 15.57 -6.35
CA GLU A 333 6.16 16.33 -7.13
C GLU A 333 4.81 16.46 -6.41
N GLU A 334 4.04 17.48 -6.78
CA GLU A 334 2.68 17.71 -6.25
C GLU A 334 1.76 16.54 -6.62
N GLY A 335 0.99 16.05 -5.64
CA GLY A 335 0.06 14.94 -5.80
C GLY A 335 0.68 13.55 -5.61
N GLU A 336 2.01 13.45 -5.48
CA GLU A 336 2.67 12.18 -5.16
C GLU A 336 2.42 11.73 -3.72
N VAL A 337 2.54 10.42 -3.51
CA VAL A 337 2.47 9.76 -2.20
C VAL A 337 3.79 9.05 -1.95
N TYR A 338 4.30 9.13 -0.73
CA TYR A 338 5.56 8.50 -0.36
C TYR A 338 5.43 7.71 0.93
N ALA A 339 6.04 6.54 0.95
CA ALA A 339 6.47 5.86 2.16
C ALA A 339 7.83 6.43 2.58
N ILE A 340 7.86 7.09 3.74
CA ILE A 340 9.10 7.57 4.34
C ILE A 340 9.48 6.62 5.46
N GLU A 341 10.37 5.71 5.14
CA GLU A 341 10.94 4.73 6.06
C GLU A 341 12.45 4.92 6.22
N THR A 342 12.93 4.60 7.41
CA THR A 342 14.37 4.54 7.68
C THR A 342 14.72 3.31 8.48
N PHE A 343 15.92 2.80 8.25
CA PHE A 343 16.44 1.61 8.91
C PHE A 343 17.80 1.91 9.53
N GLY A 344 17.88 1.75 10.85
CA GLY A 344 19.14 1.86 11.59
C GLY A 344 19.69 0.49 11.95
N SER A 345 20.99 0.30 11.80
CA SER A 345 21.69 -0.95 12.08
C SER A 345 22.93 -0.74 12.94
N THR A 346 23.22 -1.70 13.82
CA THR A 346 24.52 -1.82 14.50
C THR A 346 25.57 -2.59 13.69
N GLY A 347 25.17 -3.16 12.54
CA GLY A 347 25.98 -4.00 11.68
C GLY A 347 26.79 -3.24 10.63
N LYS A 348 26.75 -3.75 9.39
CA LYS A 348 27.42 -3.13 8.23
C LYS A 348 26.62 -2.00 7.61
N GLY A 349 25.35 -1.85 7.97
CA GLY A 349 24.45 -0.92 7.31
C GLY A 349 24.21 -1.34 5.85
N VAL A 350 24.09 -2.65 5.61
CA VAL A 350 23.78 -3.26 4.31
C VAL A 350 22.98 -4.51 4.53
N VAL A 351 21.91 -4.68 3.77
CA VAL A 351 21.18 -5.94 3.71
C VAL A 351 21.57 -6.80 2.52
N HIS A 352 21.44 -8.10 2.68
CA HIS A 352 21.49 -9.10 1.63
C HIS A 352 20.32 -10.05 1.80
N ASP A 353 19.91 -10.68 0.70
CA ASP A 353 18.90 -11.73 0.72
C ASP A 353 19.37 -12.88 1.62
N ASP A 354 18.53 -13.30 2.55
CA ASP A 354 18.77 -14.45 3.42
C ASP A 354 17.45 -15.14 3.77
N MET A 355 17.52 -16.33 4.35
CA MET A 355 16.39 -17.16 4.78
C MET A 355 15.45 -17.58 3.62
N GLU A 356 14.30 -18.17 3.96
CA GLU A 356 13.33 -18.61 2.97
C GLU A 356 12.41 -17.45 2.52
N CYS A 357 12.25 -17.28 1.21
CA CYS A 357 11.38 -16.26 0.64
C CYS A 357 9.89 -16.53 0.91
N SER A 358 9.22 -15.58 1.55
CA SER A 358 7.79 -15.62 1.82
C SER A 358 6.98 -14.59 1.04
N HIS A 359 7.56 -13.44 0.67
CA HIS A 359 6.88 -12.38 -0.08
C HIS A 359 7.06 -12.54 -1.59
N TYR A 360 5.98 -12.26 -2.33
CA TYR A 360 5.91 -12.29 -3.78
C TYR A 360 4.99 -11.17 -4.25
N MET A 361 5.27 -10.59 -5.41
CA MET A 361 4.40 -9.58 -6.00
C MET A 361 4.41 -9.72 -7.51
N LYS A 362 3.26 -9.53 -8.16
CA LYS A 362 3.22 -9.52 -9.61
C LYS A 362 3.97 -8.30 -10.13
N ASN A 363 4.81 -8.47 -11.15
CA ASN A 363 5.47 -7.35 -11.79
C ASN A 363 4.41 -6.44 -12.43
N PHE A 364 4.35 -5.18 -11.97
CA PHE A 364 3.31 -4.24 -12.37
C PHE A 364 3.30 -3.98 -13.88
N ASP A 365 4.48 -3.96 -14.50
CA ASP A 365 4.66 -3.57 -15.90
C ASP A 365 4.46 -4.78 -16.85
N VAL A 366 4.29 -5.99 -16.31
CA VAL A 366 4.01 -7.21 -17.10
C VAL A 366 2.50 -7.35 -17.36
N GLY A 367 2.14 -7.25 -18.64
CA GLY A 367 0.78 -7.44 -19.14
C GLY A 367 0.29 -8.90 -19.12
N HIS A 368 -0.71 -9.19 -19.95
CA HIS A 368 -1.26 -10.55 -20.04
C HIS A 368 -0.26 -11.52 -20.69
N VAL A 369 0.05 -12.62 -20.01
CA VAL A 369 0.90 -13.71 -20.52
C VAL A 369 0.11 -15.01 -20.62
N PRO A 370 -0.04 -15.62 -21.83
CA PRO A 370 -0.79 -16.86 -21.98
C PRO A 370 0.00 -18.07 -21.47
N ILE A 371 -0.43 -18.66 -20.36
CA ILE A 371 0.20 -19.84 -19.76
C ILE A 371 -0.55 -21.13 -20.14
N ARG A 372 0.20 -22.14 -20.64
CA ARG A 372 -0.34 -23.47 -20.99
C ARG A 372 -0.24 -24.49 -19.86
N LEU A 373 0.76 -24.35 -18.97
CA LEU A 373 0.97 -25.26 -17.84
C LEU A 373 -0.20 -25.13 -16.84
N PRO A 374 -1.02 -26.18 -16.61
CA PRO A 374 -2.29 -26.04 -15.90
C PRO A 374 -2.17 -25.45 -14.49
N ARG A 375 -1.21 -25.92 -13.68
CA ARG A 375 -1.01 -25.42 -12.30
C ARG A 375 -0.47 -23.99 -12.27
N THR A 376 0.45 -23.64 -13.16
CA THR A 376 0.99 -22.28 -13.27
C THR A 376 -0.08 -21.30 -13.76
N LYS A 377 -0.92 -21.71 -14.72
CA LYS A 377 -2.07 -20.93 -15.18
C LYS A 377 -3.08 -20.71 -14.05
N HIS A 378 -3.42 -21.78 -13.34
CA HIS A 378 -4.33 -21.72 -12.19
C HIS A 378 -3.83 -20.74 -11.14
N LEU A 379 -2.57 -20.89 -10.71
CA LEU A 379 -1.99 -20.01 -9.70
C LEU A 379 -1.95 -18.54 -10.15
N LEU A 380 -1.62 -18.27 -11.42
CA LEU A 380 -1.65 -16.90 -11.94
C LEU A 380 -3.06 -16.31 -11.93
N ASN A 381 -4.10 -17.10 -12.21
CA ASN A 381 -5.48 -16.65 -12.10
C ASN A 381 -5.83 -16.29 -10.66
N VAL A 382 -5.47 -17.16 -9.70
CA VAL A 382 -5.65 -16.88 -8.26
C VAL A 382 -4.97 -15.57 -7.86
N ILE A 383 -3.73 -15.35 -8.31
CA ILE A 383 -2.98 -14.11 -8.04
C ILE A 383 -3.71 -12.89 -8.63
N ASN A 384 -4.14 -12.96 -9.89
CA ASN A 384 -4.83 -11.85 -10.54
C ASN A 384 -6.18 -11.52 -9.86
N GLU A 385 -6.92 -12.53 -9.43
CA GLU A 385 -8.24 -12.37 -8.83
C GLU A 385 -8.18 -11.83 -7.39
N ASN A 386 -7.16 -12.24 -6.61
CA ASN A 386 -7.10 -11.94 -5.17
C ASN A 386 -6.13 -10.80 -4.83
N PHE A 387 -5.06 -10.62 -5.60
CA PHE A 387 -3.99 -9.66 -5.27
C PHE A 387 -3.76 -8.64 -6.40
N GLY A 388 -4.03 -9.00 -7.65
CA GLY A 388 -3.74 -8.13 -8.80
C GLY A 388 -2.24 -7.85 -8.88
N THR A 389 -1.84 -6.62 -8.56
CA THR A 389 -0.44 -6.17 -8.45
C THR A 389 0.01 -5.89 -7.01
N LEU A 390 -0.85 -6.10 -6.02
CA LEU A 390 -0.47 -6.04 -4.60
C LEU A 390 0.43 -7.22 -4.24
N ALA A 391 1.27 -7.03 -3.23
CA ALA A 391 2.13 -8.09 -2.72
C ALA A 391 1.31 -9.13 -1.94
N PHE A 392 1.78 -10.37 -1.93
CA PHE A 392 1.17 -11.47 -1.20
C PHE A 392 2.24 -12.39 -0.61
N CYS A 393 1.83 -13.30 0.27
CA CYS A 393 2.71 -14.32 0.83
C CYS A 393 2.16 -15.74 0.67
N ARG A 394 2.99 -16.73 0.97
CA ARG A 394 2.60 -18.15 0.89
C ARG A 394 1.41 -18.49 1.79
N ARG A 395 1.37 -17.97 3.04
CA ARG A 395 0.22 -18.16 3.95
C ARG A 395 -1.10 -17.68 3.34
N TRP A 396 -1.06 -16.61 2.53
CA TRP A 396 -2.25 -16.10 1.86
C TRP A 396 -2.69 -16.95 0.68
N LEU A 397 -1.80 -17.72 0.06
CA LEU A 397 -2.20 -18.79 -0.87
C LEU A 397 -2.80 -19.97 -0.10
N ASP A 398 -2.18 -20.35 1.02
CA ASP A 398 -2.64 -21.47 1.86
C ASP A 398 -4.07 -21.23 2.39
N ARG A 399 -4.40 -20.01 2.86
CA ARG A 399 -5.76 -19.66 3.34
C ARG A 399 -6.83 -19.73 2.24
N LEU A 400 -6.44 -19.58 0.97
CA LEU A 400 -7.33 -19.72 -0.19
C LEU A 400 -7.51 -21.19 -0.60
N GLY A 401 -6.90 -22.13 0.12
CA GLY A 401 -6.96 -23.57 -0.17
C GLY A 401 -5.96 -24.02 -1.24
N GLU A 402 -5.05 -23.14 -1.68
CA GLU A 402 -4.01 -23.53 -2.62
C GLU A 402 -3.02 -24.48 -1.95
N SER A 403 -2.60 -25.52 -2.67
CA SER A 403 -1.60 -26.47 -2.18
C SER A 403 -0.72 -26.97 -3.31
N LYS A 404 0.49 -27.43 -2.98
CA LYS A 404 1.49 -27.92 -3.97
C LYS A 404 1.78 -26.87 -5.07
N TYR A 405 1.68 -25.59 -4.74
CA TYR A 405 1.83 -24.48 -5.68
C TYR A 405 3.27 -24.00 -5.84
N LEU A 406 4.22 -24.38 -4.97
CA LEU A 406 5.58 -23.83 -4.96
C LEU A 406 6.30 -23.92 -6.32
N MET A 407 6.18 -25.03 -7.04
CA MET A 407 6.76 -25.16 -8.38
C MET A 407 6.05 -24.26 -9.41
N ALA A 408 4.74 -24.09 -9.29
CA ALA A 408 3.99 -23.16 -10.12
C ALA A 408 4.38 -21.71 -9.83
N LEU A 409 4.59 -21.35 -8.57
CA LEU A 409 5.07 -20.03 -8.13
C LEU A 409 6.48 -19.76 -8.64
N LYS A 410 7.39 -20.74 -8.52
CA LYS A 410 8.73 -20.66 -9.10
C LYS A 410 8.68 -20.43 -10.61
N ASN A 411 7.82 -21.15 -11.34
CA ASN A 411 7.66 -20.93 -12.78
C ASN A 411 7.21 -19.50 -13.10
N LEU A 412 6.32 -18.90 -12.30
CA LEU A 412 5.91 -17.51 -12.50
C LEU A 412 7.06 -16.53 -12.25
N CYS A 413 7.95 -16.85 -11.30
CA CYS A 413 9.16 -16.10 -11.04
C CYS A 413 10.18 -16.22 -12.17
N ASP A 414 10.46 -17.44 -12.63
CA ASP A 414 11.37 -17.69 -13.75
C ASP A 414 10.90 -17.02 -15.06
N LEU A 415 9.59 -16.79 -15.20
CA LEU A 415 8.98 -16.07 -16.32
C LEU A 415 8.98 -14.53 -16.15
N GLY A 416 9.41 -14.00 -15.01
CA GLY A 416 9.36 -12.58 -14.68
C GLY A 416 7.94 -12.01 -14.51
N ILE A 417 6.93 -12.87 -14.33
CA ILE A 417 5.54 -12.44 -14.11
C ILE A 417 5.34 -12.05 -12.65
N VAL A 418 6.00 -12.75 -11.74
CA VAL A 418 5.98 -12.53 -10.30
C VAL A 418 7.42 -12.36 -9.84
N ASP A 419 7.70 -11.34 -9.04
CA ASP A 419 9.02 -11.13 -8.47
C ASP A 419 9.03 -11.64 -7.02
N PRO A 420 10.03 -12.45 -6.62
CA PRO A 420 10.23 -12.85 -5.23
C PRO A 420 10.92 -11.73 -4.44
N TYR A 421 10.47 -11.50 -3.20
CA TYR A 421 11.04 -10.52 -2.28
C TYR A 421 11.52 -11.26 -1.02
N PRO A 422 12.76 -11.80 -1.03
CA PRO A 422 13.28 -12.52 0.12
C PRO A 422 13.52 -11.59 1.32
N PRO A 423 13.59 -12.14 2.54
CA PRO A 423 14.02 -11.40 3.72
C PRO A 423 15.37 -10.72 3.52
N LEU A 424 15.46 -9.47 4.01
CA LEU A 424 16.63 -8.61 3.83
C LEU A 424 17.38 -8.46 5.16
N CYS A 425 18.55 -9.09 5.26
CA CYS A 425 19.31 -9.21 6.50
C CYS A 425 20.65 -8.48 6.46
N ASP A 426 21.00 -7.74 7.52
CA ASP A 426 22.37 -7.35 7.80
C ASP A 426 23.13 -8.55 8.44
N ILE A 427 24.42 -8.39 8.72
CA ILE A 427 25.29 -9.43 9.24
C ILE A 427 24.74 -10.04 10.54
N LYS A 428 24.92 -11.36 10.68
CA LYS A 428 24.51 -12.10 11.87
C LYS A 428 25.01 -11.44 13.15
N GLY A 429 24.10 -11.23 14.11
CA GLY A 429 24.39 -10.63 15.42
C GLY A 429 24.28 -9.10 15.46
N SER A 430 23.97 -8.43 14.34
CA SER A 430 23.55 -7.04 14.38
C SER A 430 22.08 -6.89 14.80
N TYR A 431 21.72 -5.66 15.15
CA TYR A 431 20.35 -5.27 15.49
C TYR A 431 19.90 -4.21 14.51
N THR A 432 18.68 -4.36 13.99
CA THR A 432 18.05 -3.42 13.05
C THR A 432 16.72 -2.93 13.60
N ALA A 433 16.42 -1.65 13.41
CA ALA A 433 15.14 -1.01 13.74
C ALA A 433 14.60 -0.25 12.52
N GLN A 434 13.28 -0.13 12.43
CA GLN A 434 12.53 0.58 11.38
C GLN A 434 11.41 1.44 12.00
N PHE A 435 11.18 2.61 11.41
CA PHE A 435 9.96 3.39 11.56
C PHE A 435 9.56 3.97 10.22
N GLU A 436 8.25 4.05 9.96
CA GLU A 436 7.74 4.46 8.66
C GLU A 436 6.39 5.17 8.74
N HIS A 437 6.19 6.14 7.84
CA HIS A 437 4.88 6.69 7.54
C HIS A 437 4.66 6.92 6.05
N THR A 438 3.43 6.64 5.60
CA THR A 438 2.89 7.22 4.38
C THR A 438 2.59 8.70 4.54
N ILE A 439 3.04 9.52 3.58
CA ILE A 439 2.74 10.95 3.45
C ILE A 439 2.09 11.26 2.10
N LEU A 440 1.18 12.24 2.09
CA LEU A 440 0.52 12.76 0.91
C LEU A 440 1.07 14.16 0.60
N LEU A 441 1.62 14.36 -0.60
CA LEU A 441 2.08 15.67 -1.05
C LEU A 441 0.93 16.45 -1.70
N ARG A 442 -0.07 16.79 -0.89
CA ARG A 442 -1.29 17.48 -1.33
C ARG A 442 -0.97 18.91 -1.82
N PRO A 443 -1.77 19.49 -2.73
CA PRO A 443 -1.52 20.85 -3.24
C PRO A 443 -1.40 21.92 -2.16
N THR A 444 -2.19 21.84 -1.07
CA THR A 444 -2.24 22.87 -0.02
C THR A 444 -1.29 22.63 1.15
N CYS A 445 -0.95 21.38 1.43
CA CYS A 445 -0.14 20.99 2.59
C CYS A 445 0.50 19.60 2.36
N LYS A 446 1.42 19.22 3.25
CA LYS A 446 1.88 17.84 3.39
C LYS A 446 1.05 17.17 4.48
N GLU A 447 0.41 16.03 4.19
CA GLU A 447 -0.34 15.28 5.20
C GLU A 447 0.40 13.99 5.55
N VAL A 448 0.82 13.85 6.81
CA VAL A 448 1.34 12.58 7.34
C VAL A 448 0.14 11.71 7.72
N VAL A 449 -0.48 11.12 6.70
CA VAL A 449 -1.81 10.51 6.79
C VAL A 449 -1.87 9.35 7.79
N SER A 450 -0.76 8.62 7.94
CA SER A 450 -0.62 7.47 8.85
C SER A 450 -0.16 7.82 10.27
N ARG A 451 0.09 9.11 10.57
CA ARG A 451 0.48 9.56 11.92
C ARG A 451 -0.59 9.18 12.95
N GLY A 452 -0.16 8.79 14.15
CA GLY A 452 -1.05 8.51 15.29
C GLY A 452 -0.57 9.16 16.59
N ASP A 453 -1.20 8.78 17.69
CA ASP A 453 -0.79 9.16 19.06
C ASP A 453 0.45 8.40 19.55
N ASP A 454 0.84 7.36 18.82
CA ASP A 454 1.88 6.38 19.15
C ASP A 454 3.26 6.70 18.53
N TYR A 455 3.32 7.06 17.25
CA TYR A 455 4.56 7.50 16.59
C TYR A 455 4.34 8.41 15.40
#